data_AF-A0A933PBV7-F1
#
_entry.id   AF-A0A933PBV7-F1
#
_cell.length_a   1.000
_cell.length_b   1.000
_cell.length_c   1.000
_cell.angle_alpha   90.00
_cell.angle_beta   90.00
_cell.angle_gamma   90.00
#
_symmetry.space_group_name_H-M   'P 1'
#
loop_
_entity.id
_entity.type
_entity.pdbx_description
1 polymer ?
#
loop_
_entity_poly.entity_id
_entity_poly.type
_entity_poly.pdbx_seq_one_letter_code
_entity_poly.pdbx_strand_id
1 'polypeptide(L)'
;MSDCRAVRLAALLRAGGARFEVVGGTARHLAGDPRVPRDLDVAVRPDDVEALAVALGGVGAVLDPARARRLRVLRVDTAYGPLDVFVGAA
;
A
#
# COMPACT_ATOMS: atom_id res chain seq x y z
N MET A 1 -16.98 -7.74 -4.09
CA MET A 1 -15.59 -7.25 -4.04
C MET A 1 -15.42 -6.22 -5.15
N SER A 2 -14.84 -5.05 -4.88
CA SER A 2 -14.60 -4.04 -5.92
C SER A 2 -13.63 -4.59 -6.98
N ASP A 3 -13.94 -4.42 -8.26
CA ASP A 3 -13.04 -4.77 -9.39
C ASP A 3 -11.84 -3.81 -9.50
N CYS A 4 -11.73 -2.82 -8.61
CA CYS A 4 -10.60 -1.90 -8.56
C CYS A 4 -9.31 -2.61 -8.12
N ARG A 5 -8.28 -2.59 -8.98
CA ARG A 5 -6.97 -3.23 -8.71
C ARG A 5 -6.30 -2.68 -7.47
N ALA A 6 -6.35 -1.38 -7.21
CA ALA A 6 -5.76 -0.76 -6.02
C ALA A 6 -6.44 -1.24 -4.73
N VAL A 7 -7.78 -1.35 -4.74
CA VAL A 7 -8.54 -1.90 -3.61
C VAL A 7 -8.21 -3.38 -3.39
N ARG A 8 -8.07 -4.15 -4.47
CA ARG A 8 -7.66 -5.56 -4.39
C ARG A 8 -6.25 -5.72 -3.82
N LEU A 9 -5.29 -4.89 -4.24
CA LEU A 9 -3.95 -4.87 -3.66
C LEU A 9 -4.01 -4.55 -2.16
N ALA A 10 -4.74 -3.51 -1.76
CA ALA A 10 -4.88 -3.16 -0.34
C ALA A 10 -5.47 -4.32 0.48
N ALA A 11 -6.47 -5.02 -0.05
CA ALA A 11 -7.05 -6.19 0.61
C ALA A 11 -6.05 -7.34 0.74
N LEU A 12 -5.27 -7.63 -0.30
CA LEU A 12 -4.23 -8.67 -0.28
C LEU A 12 -3.13 -8.35 0.74
N LEU A 13 -2.67 -7.10 0.79
CA LEU A 13 -1.64 -6.68 1.75
C LEU A 13 -2.14 -6.80 3.19
N ARG A 14 -3.39 -6.40 3.47
CA ARG A 14 -4.02 -6.58 4.79
C ARG A 14 -4.17 -8.05 5.16
N ALA A 15 -4.59 -8.90 4.20
CA ALA A 15 -4.69 -10.35 4.41
C ALA A 15 -3.32 -10.99 4.67
N GLY A 16 -2.25 -10.42 4.10
CA GLY A 16 -0.85 -10.78 4.38
C GLY A 16 -0.30 -10.26 5.71
N GLY A 17 -1.13 -9.60 6.53
CA GLY A 17 -0.74 -9.11 7.86
C GLY A 17 -0.18 -7.69 7.90
N ALA A 18 -0.14 -6.98 6.77
CA ALA A 18 0.32 -5.59 6.75
C ALA A 18 -0.67 -4.66 7.47
N ARG A 19 -0.13 -3.73 8.27
CA ARG A 19 -0.89 -2.67 8.95
C ARG A 19 -0.56 -1.33 8.33
N PHE A 20 -1.58 -0.66 7.83
CA PHE A 20 -1.46 0.63 7.16
C PHE A 20 -2.82 1.32 7.07
N GLU A 21 -2.78 2.62 6.77
CA GLU A 21 -3.95 3.39 6.34
C GLU A 21 -3.91 3.56 4.84
N VAL A 22 -5.06 3.41 4.18
CA VAL A 22 -5.18 3.77 2.77
C VAL A 22 -5.41 5.27 2.72
N VAL A 23 -4.64 5.98 1.91
CA VAL A 23 -4.76 7.44 1.73
C VAL A 23 -5.03 7.78 0.26
N GLY A 24 -5.10 9.07 -0.06
CA GLY A 24 -5.14 9.55 -1.44
C GLY A 24 -6.38 9.14 -2.25
N GLY A 25 -6.16 8.76 -3.50
CA GLY A 25 -7.25 8.45 -4.45
C GLY A 25 -8.05 7.22 -4.05
N THR A 26 -7.37 6.17 -3.58
CA THR A 26 -8.03 4.93 -3.17
C THR A 26 -8.90 5.12 -1.93
N ALA A 27 -8.48 5.96 -0.97
CA ALA A 27 -9.30 6.28 0.20
C ALA A 27 -10.62 6.99 -0.19
N ARG A 28 -10.55 7.98 -1.11
CA ARG A 28 -11.75 8.66 -1.63
C ARG A 28 -12.67 7.71 -2.37
N HIS A 29 -12.12 6.80 -3.18
CA HIS A 29 -12.90 5.79 -3.88
C HIS A 29 -13.64 4.86 -2.91
N LEU A 30 -12.96 4.41 -1.85
CA LEU A 30 -13.58 3.59 -0.79
C LEU A 30 -14.68 4.35 -0.02
N ALA A 31 -14.60 5.69 0.03
CA ALA A 31 -15.63 6.55 0.61
C ALA A 31 -16.81 6.88 -0.34
N GLY A 32 -16.81 6.32 -1.57
CA GLY A 32 -17.91 6.46 -2.53
C GLY A 32 -17.62 7.39 -3.71
N ASP A 33 -16.40 7.93 -3.86
CA ASP A 33 -16.03 8.64 -5.09
C ASP A 33 -16.04 7.66 -6.29
N PRO A 34 -16.80 7.95 -7.38
CA PRO A 34 -16.89 7.05 -8.52
C PRO A 34 -15.59 6.94 -9.33
N ARG A 35 -14.61 7.84 -9.12
CA ARG A 35 -13.32 7.79 -9.82
C ARG A 35 -12.51 6.58 -9.41
N VAL A 36 -12.13 5.77 -10.38
CA VAL A 36 -11.28 4.59 -10.16
C VAL A 36 -9.81 5.03 -10.00
N PRO A 37 -9.15 4.73 -8.88
CA PRO A 37 -7.74 5.07 -8.67
C PRO A 37 -6.83 4.20 -9.56
N ARG A 38 -5.68 4.77 -9.95
CA ARG A 38 -4.69 4.08 -10.80
C ARG A 38 -3.60 3.40 -9.98
N ASP A 39 -3.41 3.86 -8.77
CA ASP A 39 -2.40 3.53 -7.80
C ASP A 39 -2.99 3.38 -6.40
N LEU A 40 -2.22 2.75 -5.52
CA LEU A 40 -2.54 2.63 -4.10
C LEU A 40 -1.58 3.52 -3.31
N ASP A 41 -2.11 4.42 -2.50
CA ASP A 41 -1.33 5.21 -1.55
C ASP A 41 -1.55 4.67 -0.14
N VAL A 42 -0.47 4.41 0.61
CA VAL A 42 -0.57 3.92 1.99
C VAL A 42 0.31 4.69 2.97
N ALA A 43 -0.24 5.02 4.13
CA ALA A 43 0.52 5.49 5.29
C ALA A 43 0.83 4.32 6.22
N VAL A 44 2.09 4.17 6.61
CA VAL A 44 2.62 3.06 7.42
C VAL A 44 3.46 3.60 8.58
N ARG A 45 3.27 3.01 9.76
CA ARG A 45 4.14 3.31 10.91
C ARG A 45 5.52 2.67 10.72
N PRO A 46 6.61 3.28 11.20
CA PRO A 46 7.96 2.71 11.05
C PRO A 46 8.12 1.27 11.57
N ASP A 47 7.33 0.88 12.57
CA ASP A 47 7.36 -0.45 13.19
C ASP A 47 6.57 -1.49 12.37
N ASP A 48 5.69 -1.06 11.48
CA ASP A 48 4.86 -1.94 10.64
C ASP A 48 5.48 -2.16 9.24
N VAL A 49 6.65 -1.57 8.94
CA VAL A 49 7.30 -1.62 7.62
C VAL A 49 7.71 -3.05 7.24
N GLU A 50 8.20 -3.87 8.16
CA GLU A 50 8.54 -5.28 7.88
C GLU A 50 7.33 -6.08 7.49
N ALA A 51 6.22 -5.91 8.22
CA ALA A 51 4.98 -6.61 7.92
C ALA A 51 4.47 -6.23 6.52
N LEU A 52 4.59 -4.95 6.14
CA LEU A 52 4.30 -4.50 4.77
C LEU A 52 5.24 -5.17 3.75
N ALA A 53 6.55 -5.21 4.01
CA ALA A 53 7.51 -5.81 3.09
C ALA A 53 7.28 -7.31 2.88
N VAL A 54 6.95 -8.05 3.95
CA VAL A 54 6.57 -9.47 3.87
C VAL A 54 5.29 -9.65 3.04
N ALA A 55 4.25 -8.84 3.29
CA ALA A 55 3.01 -8.89 2.54
C ALA A 55 3.20 -8.55 1.05
N LEU A 56 4.09 -7.60 0.75
CA LEU A 56 4.48 -7.26 -0.63
C LEU A 56 5.14 -8.45 -1.33
N GLY A 57 6.01 -9.19 -0.64
CA GLY A 57 6.59 -10.43 -1.15
C GLY A 57 5.52 -11.45 -1.56
N GLY A 58 4.44 -11.56 -0.80
CA GLY A 58 3.29 -12.43 -1.10
C GLY A 58 2.51 -12.05 -2.36
N VAL A 59 2.63 -10.81 -2.84
CA VAL A 59 2.05 -10.34 -4.12
C VAL A 59 3.09 -10.16 -5.23
N GLY A 60 4.31 -10.66 -5.03
CA GLY A 60 5.39 -10.60 -6.01
C GLY A 60 6.07 -9.24 -6.13
N ALA A 61 5.92 -8.36 -5.15
CA ALA A 61 6.58 -7.06 -5.09
C ALA A 61 7.67 -7.04 -4.00
N VAL A 62 8.66 -6.16 -4.15
CA VAL A 62 9.78 -6.06 -3.20
C VAL A 62 9.86 -4.65 -2.64
N LEU A 63 9.98 -4.57 -1.32
CA LEU A 63 10.27 -3.35 -0.57
C LEU A 63 11.41 -3.65 0.41
N ASP A 64 12.48 -2.85 0.38
CA ASP A 64 13.54 -2.90 1.39
C ASP A 64 13.09 -2.11 2.64
N PRO A 65 12.88 -2.75 3.80
CA PRO A 65 12.43 -2.07 5.02
C PRO A 65 13.40 -1.00 5.52
N ALA A 66 14.71 -1.23 5.40
CA ALA A 66 15.73 -0.29 5.87
C ALA A 66 15.72 0.97 4.99
N ARG A 67 15.67 0.78 3.66
CA ARG A 67 15.49 1.88 2.71
C ARG A 67 14.17 2.62 2.96
N ALA A 68 13.11 1.89 3.26
CA ALA A 68 11.79 2.46 3.47
C ALA A 68 11.74 3.42 4.67
N ARG A 69 12.28 2.99 5.81
CA ARG A 69 12.41 3.83 7.00
C ARG A 69 13.29 5.05 6.78
N ARG A 70 14.36 4.91 5.99
CA ARG A 70 15.30 6.00 5.72
C ARG A 70 14.70 7.06 4.80
N LEU A 71 14.07 6.64 3.71
CA LEU A 71 13.57 7.56 2.67
C LEU A 71 12.20 8.15 3.01
N ARG A 72 11.44 7.50 3.90
CA ARG A 72 10.08 7.91 4.33
C ARG A 72 9.02 7.89 3.24
N VAL A 73 9.37 8.04 1.96
CA VAL A 73 8.46 7.95 0.82
C VAL A 73 9.10 7.08 -0.25
N LEU A 74 8.39 6.07 -0.73
CA LEU A 74 8.86 5.13 -1.73
C LEU A 74 7.74 4.76 -2.68
N ARG A 75 8.12 4.51 -3.93
CA ARG A 75 7.25 3.92 -4.93
C ARG A 75 7.66 2.48 -5.17
N VAL A 76 6.67 1.58 -5.19
CA VAL A 76 6.81 0.16 -5.49
C VAL A 76 5.92 -0.17 -6.67
N ASP A 77 6.49 -0.73 -7.72
CA ASP A 77 5.71 -1.23 -8.85
C ASP A 77 5.17 -2.63 -8.53
N THR A 78 3.87 -2.83 -8.73
CA THR A 78 3.20 -4.12 -8.51
C THR A 78 2.40 -4.52 -9.74
N ALA A 79 2.02 -5.79 -9.84
CA ALA A 79 1.11 -6.27 -10.89
C ALA A 79 -0.29 -5.62 -10.84
N TYR A 80 -0.65 -4.96 -9.74
CA TYR A 80 -1.93 -4.29 -9.53
C TYR A 80 -1.89 -2.79 -9.88
N GLY A 81 -0.71 -2.28 -10.23
CA GLY A 81 -0.43 -0.86 -10.40
C GLY A 81 0.60 -0.35 -9.40
N PRO A 82 0.94 0.95 -9.45
CA PRO A 82 1.89 1.55 -8.53
C PRO A 82 1.37 1.58 -7.10
N LEU A 83 2.29 1.44 -6.14
CA LEU A 83 2.06 1.62 -4.72
C LEU A 83 3.00 2.70 -4.20
N ASP A 84 2.45 3.77 -3.65
CA ASP A 84 3.21 4.81 -2.97
C ASP A 84 3.09 4.60 -1.44
N VAL A 85 4.25 4.42 -0.78
CA VAL A 85 4.37 4.09 0.64
C VAL A 85 4.93 5.30 1.40
N PHE A 86 4.14 5.83 2.32
CA PHE A 86 4.50 6.93 3.21
C PHE A 86 4.77 6.38 4.61
N VAL A 87 6.03 6.32 5.01
CA VAL A 87 6.48 5.84 6.33
C VAL A 87 6.59 7.02 7.29
N GLY A 88 5.75 7.06 8.32
CA GLY A 88 5.70 8.15 9.28
C GLY A 88 4.73 7.87 10.42
N ALA A 89 4.38 8.90 11.20
CA ALA A 89 3.24 8.77 12.11
C ALA A 89 1.98 8.57 11.22
N ALA A 90 1.43 7.36 11.25
CA ALA A 90 0.10 7.04 10.73
C ALA A 90 -0.93 7.36 11.82
#